data_AF-A0A2V5NZ76-F1
#
_entry.id   AF-A0A2V5NZ76-F1
#
_cell.length_a   1.000
_cell.length_b   1.000
_cell.length_c   1.000
_cell.angle_alpha   90.00
_cell.angle_beta   90.00
_cell.angle_gamma   90.00
#
_symmetry.space_group_name_H-M   'P 1'
#
loop_
_entity.id
_entity.type
_entity.pdbx_description
1 polymer ?
#
loop_
_entity_poly.entity_id
_entity_poly.type
_entity_poly.pdbx_seq_one_letter_code
_entity_poly.pdbx_strand_id
1 'polypeptide(L)'
;MPQTIKASLLFSVFALCAAAMVLTQRARQRVPPPAPHQLFAVVEQHLSAFRAADYSSIYRQASSGVQQKFTPPQYEAMIRRDYAEVARAERIEFGFVKASGSSAIVQVFFRDSSGANHCFLYSLIAEDGLWKINGVEPMQPTARGLHV
;
A
#
# COMPACT_ATOMS: atom_id res chain seq x y z
N MET A 1 -1.47 62.47 -0.77
CA MET A 1 -0.73 61.18 -0.86
C MET A 1 -1.24 60.24 0.23
N PRO A 2 -1.39 58.92 0.01
CA PRO A 2 -2.68 58.32 -0.38
C PRO A 2 -3.09 57.17 0.57
N GLN A 3 -4.19 57.32 1.32
CA GLN A 3 -4.75 56.26 2.16
C GLN A 3 -5.23 55.05 1.33
N THR A 4 -5.75 55.30 0.12
CA THR A 4 -6.19 54.27 -0.82
C THR A 4 -5.03 53.40 -1.33
N ILE A 5 -3.84 53.98 -1.52
CA ILE A 5 -2.64 53.23 -1.94
C ILE A 5 -2.13 52.32 -0.82
N LYS A 6 -2.20 52.74 0.45
CA LYS A 6 -1.86 51.88 1.60
C LYS A 6 -2.78 50.67 1.71
N ALA A 7 -4.09 50.86 1.51
CA ALA A 7 -5.07 49.79 1.54
C ALA A 7 -4.89 48.79 0.38
N SER A 8 -4.63 49.27 -0.85
CA SER A 8 -4.30 48.40 -1.99
C SER A 8 -2.99 47.63 -1.81
N LEU A 9 -1.97 48.24 -1.20
CA LEU A 9 -0.70 47.55 -0.90
C LEU A 9 -0.91 46.42 0.12
N LEU A 10 -1.68 46.67 1.18
CA LEU A 10 -1.99 45.68 2.21
C LEU A 10 -2.76 44.48 1.63
N PHE A 11 -3.77 44.73 0.80
CA PHE A 11 -4.53 43.66 0.13
C PHE A 11 -3.65 42.84 -0.83
N SER A 12 -2.77 43.50 -1.59
CA SER A 12 -1.87 42.81 -2.53
C SER A 12 -0.85 41.92 -1.81
N VAL A 13 -0.26 42.41 -0.71
CA VAL A 13 0.67 41.62 0.12
C VAL A 13 -0.03 40.42 0.74
N PHE A 14 -1.26 40.58 1.26
CA PHE A 14 -2.01 39.47 1.85
C PHE A 14 -2.36 38.39 0.81
N ALA A 15 -2.80 38.78 -0.39
CA ALA A 15 -3.07 37.87 -1.49
C ALA A 15 -1.81 37.11 -1.95
N LEU A 16 -0.66 37.80 -2.02
CA LEU A 16 0.62 37.20 -2.38
C LEU A 16 1.09 36.18 -1.33
N CYS A 17 0.94 36.50 -0.03
CA CYS A 17 1.23 35.58 1.07
C CYS A 17 0.32 34.34 1.05
N ALA A 18 -0.99 34.51 0.78
CA ALA A 18 -1.92 33.40 0.67
C ALA A 18 -1.58 32.48 -0.50
N ALA A 19 -1.26 33.04 -1.68
CA ALA A 19 -0.82 32.26 -2.84
C ALA A 19 0.50 31.51 -2.57
N ALA A 20 1.47 32.15 -1.91
CA ALA A 20 2.72 31.51 -1.49
C ALA A 20 2.49 30.37 -0.48
N MET A 21 1.55 30.53 0.47
CA MET A 21 1.14 29.46 1.38
C MET A 21 0.50 28.28 0.66
N VAL A 22 -0.38 28.53 -0.32
CA VAL A 22 -1.02 27.45 -1.11
C VAL A 22 0.01 26.71 -1.98
N LEU A 23 0.96 27.43 -2.59
CA LEU A 23 2.04 26.83 -3.38
C LEU A 23 2.99 26.00 -2.51
N THR A 24 3.35 26.48 -1.32
CA THR A 24 4.20 25.74 -0.38
C THR A 24 3.49 24.54 0.26
N GLN A 25 2.17 24.61 0.50
CA GLN A 25 1.37 23.44 0.92
C GLN A 25 1.35 22.35 -0.16
N ARG A 26 1.12 22.70 -1.42
CA ARG A 26 1.12 21.72 -2.52
C ARG A 26 2.48 21.05 -2.72
N ALA A 27 3.57 21.79 -2.52
CA ALA A 27 4.92 21.22 -2.56
C ALA A 27 5.19 20.27 -1.38
N ARG A 28 4.72 20.60 -0.17
CA ARG A 28 4.86 19.74 1.03
C ARG A 28 4.07 18.43 0.98
N GLN A 29 2.99 18.36 0.19
CA GLN A 29 2.17 17.15 0.06
C GLN A 29 2.75 16.08 -0.89
N ARG A 30 3.84 16.37 -1.61
CA ARG A 30 4.56 15.35 -2.38
C ARG A 30 5.47 14.55 -1.44
N VAL A 31 4.89 13.62 -0.68
CA VAL A 31 5.69 12.51 -0.13
C VAL A 31 6.24 11.75 -1.33
N PRO A 32 7.57 11.63 -1.49
CA PRO A 32 8.14 10.84 -2.56
C PRO A 32 7.56 9.42 -2.49
N PRO A 33 7.25 8.77 -3.63
CA PRO A 33 6.83 7.39 -3.61
C PRO A 33 7.85 6.55 -2.83
N PRO A 34 7.41 5.59 -2.00
CA PRO A 34 8.33 4.71 -1.29
C PRO A 34 9.22 4.00 -2.31
N ALA A 35 10.46 3.74 -1.91
CA ALA A 35 11.33 2.90 -2.72
C ALA A 35 10.75 1.47 -2.73
N PRO A 36 10.71 0.76 -3.88
CA PRO A 36 10.11 -0.59 -3.97
C PRO A 36 10.58 -1.58 -2.90
N HIS A 37 11.88 -1.56 -2.57
CA HIS A 37 12.45 -2.46 -1.56
C HIS A 37 11.83 -2.29 -0.17
N GLN A 38 11.34 -1.10 0.19
CA GLN A 38 10.67 -0.87 1.48
C GLN A 38 9.33 -1.60 1.55
N LEU A 39 8.59 -1.63 0.43
CA LEU A 39 7.32 -2.34 0.34
C LEU A 39 7.53 -3.85 0.25
N PHE A 40 8.59 -4.30 -0.44
CA PHE A 40 8.97 -5.70 -0.48
C PHE A 40 9.26 -6.22 0.92
N ALA A 41 10.04 -5.50 1.73
CA ALA A 41 10.33 -5.90 3.10
C ALA A 41 9.06 -6.09 3.96
N VAL A 42 8.05 -5.23 3.78
CA VAL A 42 6.76 -5.35 4.49
C VAL A 42 6.03 -6.63 4.06
N VAL A 43 6.01 -6.93 2.77
CA VAL A 43 5.40 -8.16 2.24
C VAL A 43 6.19 -9.40 2.67
N GLU A 44 7.52 -9.36 2.68
CA GLU A 44 8.38 -10.46 3.16
C GLU A 44 8.15 -10.77 4.63
N GLN A 45 8.00 -9.73 5.47
CA GLN A 45 7.68 -9.88 6.88
C GLN A 45 6.31 -10.55 7.06
N HIS A 46 5.33 -10.16 6.25
CA HIS A 46 3.99 -10.76 6.27
C HIS A 46 4.05 -12.24 5.87
N LEU A 47 4.74 -12.55 4.77
CA LEU A 47 4.92 -13.93 4.30
C LEU A 47 5.71 -14.79 5.28
N SER A 48 6.66 -14.20 6.03
CA SER A 48 7.39 -14.91 7.09
C SER A 48 6.46 -15.31 8.24
N ALA A 49 5.52 -14.44 8.62
CA ALA A 49 4.51 -14.76 9.62
C ALA A 49 3.53 -15.84 9.12
N PHE A 50 3.18 -15.83 7.84
CA PHE A 50 2.42 -16.93 7.20
C PHE A 50 3.14 -18.27 7.32
N ARG A 51 4.43 -18.34 6.97
CA ARG A 51 5.24 -19.57 7.07
C ARG A 51 5.36 -20.08 8.50
N ALA A 52 5.45 -19.18 9.48
CA ALA A 52 5.52 -19.53 10.89
C ALA A 52 4.14 -19.85 11.51
N ALA A 53 3.05 -19.73 10.74
CA ALA A 53 1.68 -19.79 11.26
C ALA A 53 1.42 -18.83 12.44
N ASP A 54 2.10 -17.67 12.45
CA ASP A 54 1.95 -16.63 13.48
C ASP A 54 0.81 -15.67 13.10
N TYR A 55 -0.42 -16.15 13.29
CA TYR A 55 -1.64 -15.38 12.98
C TYR A 55 -1.77 -14.08 13.79
N SER A 56 -1.16 -14.03 14.97
CA SER A 56 -1.10 -12.82 15.79
C SER A 56 -0.27 -11.73 15.11
N SER A 57 0.92 -12.10 14.60
CA SER A 57 1.75 -11.19 13.82
C SER A 57 1.12 -10.81 12.48
N ILE A 58 0.47 -11.74 11.79
CA ILE A 58 -0.24 -11.46 10.54
C ILE A 58 -1.34 -10.41 10.78
N TYR A 59 -2.15 -10.57 11.83
CA TYR A 59 -3.19 -9.61 12.18
C TYR A 59 -2.62 -8.23 12.58
N ARG A 60 -1.51 -8.18 13.35
CA ARG A 60 -0.85 -6.91 13.70
C ARG A 60 -0.28 -6.17 12.49
N GLN A 61 0.10 -6.88 11.43
CA GLN A 61 0.62 -6.29 10.20
C GLN A 61 -0.50 -5.75 9.28
N ALA A 62 -1.74 -6.20 9.48
CA ALA A 62 -2.89 -5.69 8.76
C ALA A 62 -3.18 -4.21 9.08
N SER A 63 -3.79 -3.50 8.14
CA SER A 63 -4.21 -2.11 8.31
C SER A 63 -5.29 -1.96 9.37
N SER A 64 -5.42 -0.75 9.92
CA SER A 64 -6.50 -0.41 10.86
C SER A 64 -7.89 -0.73 10.27
N GLY A 65 -8.09 -0.49 8.98
CA GLY A 65 -9.34 -0.79 8.27
C GLY A 65 -9.66 -2.29 8.19
N VAL A 66 -8.64 -3.16 8.10
CA VAL A 66 -8.82 -4.62 8.19
C VAL A 66 -9.15 -5.03 9.63
N GLN A 67 -8.41 -4.48 10.60
CA GLN A 67 -8.62 -4.78 12.03
C GLN A 67 -9.99 -4.33 12.55
N GLN A 68 -10.57 -3.28 11.97
CA GLN A 68 -11.95 -2.86 12.26
C GLN A 68 -13.01 -3.82 11.71
N LYS A 69 -12.71 -4.52 10.60
CA LYS A 69 -13.64 -5.46 9.95
C LYS A 69 -13.62 -6.85 10.57
N PHE A 70 -12.47 -7.28 11.08
CA PHE A 70 -12.27 -8.62 11.59
C PHE A 70 -11.70 -8.58 13.00
N THR A 71 -12.28 -9.37 13.90
CA THR A 71 -11.59 -9.76 15.12
C THR A 71 -10.42 -10.71 14.80
N PRO A 72 -9.40 -10.84 15.67
CA PRO A 72 -8.28 -11.75 15.42
C PRO A 72 -8.71 -13.19 15.07
N PRO A 73 -9.67 -13.83 15.78
CA PRO A 73 -10.11 -15.19 15.45
C PRO A 73 -10.82 -15.27 14.08
N GLN A 74 -11.61 -14.26 13.70
CA GLN A 74 -12.27 -14.21 12.39
C GLN A 74 -11.25 -14.08 11.25
N TYR A 75 -10.22 -13.26 11.46
CA TYR A 75 -9.16 -13.06 10.48
C TYR A 75 -8.32 -14.33 10.28
N GLU A 76 -7.96 -15.01 11.37
CA GLU A 76 -7.29 -16.31 11.30
C GLU A 76 -8.14 -17.35 10.55
N ALA A 77 -9.43 -17.47 10.90
CA ALA A 77 -10.33 -18.40 10.23
C ALA A 77 -10.43 -18.13 8.71
N MET A 78 -10.52 -16.86 8.32
CA MET A 78 -10.50 -16.44 6.91
C MET A 78 -9.17 -16.83 6.23
N ILE A 79 -8.02 -16.55 6.87
CA ILE A 79 -6.70 -16.89 6.32
C ILE A 79 -6.56 -18.40 6.10
N ARG A 80 -6.93 -19.21 7.09
CA ARG A 80 -6.82 -20.67 7.00
C ARG A 80 -7.69 -21.25 5.88
N ARG A 81 -8.85 -20.64 5.62
CA ARG A 81 -9.78 -21.06 4.58
C ARG A 81 -9.31 -20.66 3.18
N ASP A 82 -8.93 -19.39 3.01
CA ASP A 82 -8.81 -18.77 1.69
C ASP A 82 -7.37 -18.53 1.22
N TYR A 83 -6.37 -18.70 2.11
CA TYR A 83 -4.98 -18.34 1.83
C TYR A 83 -3.98 -19.43 2.25
N ALA A 84 -4.43 -20.69 2.29
CA ALA A 84 -3.60 -21.83 2.67
C ALA A 84 -2.46 -22.10 1.65
N GLU A 85 -2.62 -21.65 0.41
CA GLU A 85 -1.63 -21.71 -0.65
C GLU A 85 -0.47 -20.73 -0.45
N VAL A 86 -0.72 -19.57 0.19
CA VAL A 86 0.33 -18.58 0.48
C VAL A 86 1.38 -19.17 1.43
N ALA A 87 0.92 -19.96 2.42
CA ALA A 87 1.81 -20.65 3.35
C ALA A 87 2.61 -21.79 2.70
N ARG A 88 2.19 -22.27 1.53
CA ARG A 88 2.80 -23.41 0.80
C ARG A 88 3.70 -22.97 -0.36
N ALA A 89 3.85 -21.67 -0.61
CA ALA A 89 4.70 -21.16 -1.67
C ALA A 89 6.17 -21.54 -1.44
N GLU A 90 6.80 -22.20 -2.42
CA GLU A 90 8.21 -22.61 -2.36
C GLU A 90 9.15 -21.47 -2.76
N ARG A 91 8.72 -20.64 -3.71
CA ARG A 91 9.45 -19.48 -4.17
C ARG A 91 8.53 -18.28 -4.28
N ILE A 92 9.08 -17.12 -3.94
CA ILE A 92 8.43 -15.82 -4.03
C ILE A 92 9.27 -14.93 -4.95
N GLU A 93 8.64 -14.27 -5.92
CA GLU A 93 9.28 -13.29 -6.79
C GLU A 93 8.44 -12.00 -6.79
N PHE A 94 9.10 -10.85 -6.62
CA PHE A 94 8.43 -9.55 -6.66
C PHE A 94 8.35 -9.01 -8.09
N GLY A 95 7.17 -8.56 -8.47
CA GLY A 95 6.88 -7.93 -9.76
C GLY A 95 6.91 -6.41 -9.67
N PHE A 96 5.96 -5.77 -10.36
CA PHE A 96 5.86 -4.31 -10.36
C PHE A 96 5.40 -3.76 -9.00
N VAL A 97 5.73 -2.49 -8.78
CA VAL A 97 5.19 -1.67 -7.70
C VAL A 97 4.46 -0.47 -8.31
N LYS A 98 3.26 -0.19 -7.81
CA LYS A 98 2.53 1.05 -8.10
C LYS A 98 2.24 1.74 -6.78
N ALA A 99 2.83 2.91 -6.55
CA ALA A 99 2.58 3.70 -5.36
C ALA A 99 1.98 5.06 -5.71
N SER A 100 1.01 5.52 -4.91
CA SER A 100 0.34 6.80 -5.06
C SER A 100 -0.02 7.34 -3.67
N GLY A 101 0.64 8.42 -3.26
CA GLY A 101 0.45 9.00 -1.93
C GLY A 101 0.67 7.98 -0.82
N SER A 102 -0.35 7.71 -0.02
CA SER A 102 -0.34 6.76 1.10
C SER A 102 -0.77 5.34 0.72
N SER A 103 -0.92 5.02 -0.56
CA SER A 103 -1.33 3.69 -1.02
C SER A 103 -0.30 3.09 -1.96
N ALA A 104 -0.11 1.77 -1.89
CA ALA A 104 0.75 1.04 -2.81
C ALA A 104 0.18 -0.32 -3.18
N ILE A 105 0.52 -0.80 -4.36
CA ILE A 105 0.26 -2.15 -4.84
C ILE A 105 1.60 -2.79 -5.16
N VAL A 106 1.82 -3.99 -4.63
CA VAL A 106 2.97 -4.84 -4.91
C VAL A 106 2.48 -6.11 -5.59
N GLN A 107 2.98 -6.41 -6.78
CA GLN A 107 2.74 -7.68 -7.44
C GLN A 107 3.69 -8.74 -6.87
N VAL A 108 3.15 -9.91 -6.55
CA VAL A 108 3.91 -11.03 -5.98
C VAL A 108 3.56 -12.31 -6.73
N PHE A 109 4.58 -13.04 -7.15
CA PHE A 109 4.44 -14.35 -7.77
C PHE A 109 4.82 -15.42 -6.76
N PHE A 110 3.93 -16.40 -6.56
CA PHE A 110 4.19 -17.61 -5.79
C PHE A 110 4.36 -18.78 -6.74
N ARG A 111 5.49 -19.48 -6.62
CA ARG A 111 5.68 -20.77 -7.29
C ARG A 111 5.37 -21.89 -6.32
N ASP A 112 4.50 -22.80 -6.74
CA ASP A 112 4.20 -24.02 -6.01
C ASP A 112 5.11 -25.19 -6.41
N SER A 113 4.98 -26.31 -5.70
CA SER A 113 5.77 -27.53 -5.90
C SER A 113 5.56 -28.21 -7.26
N SER A 114 4.48 -27.87 -7.98
CA SER A 114 4.24 -28.35 -9.35
C SER A 114 4.95 -27.48 -10.41
N GLY A 115 5.52 -26.34 -9.99
CA GLY A 115 6.12 -25.35 -10.88
C GLY A 115 5.13 -24.32 -11.41
N ALA A 116 3.86 -24.35 -11.00
CA ALA A 116 2.88 -23.36 -11.41
C ALA A 116 3.13 -22.02 -10.69
N ASN A 117 2.95 -20.91 -11.41
CA ASN A 117 3.09 -19.56 -10.87
C ASN A 117 1.70 -18.96 -10.64
N HIS A 118 1.41 -18.59 -9.40
CA HIS A 118 0.22 -17.86 -8.99
C HIS A 118 0.60 -16.41 -8.75
N CYS A 119 -0.19 -15.47 -9.27
CA CYS A 119 0.07 -14.04 -9.12
C CYS A 119 -0.91 -13.43 -8.12
N PHE A 120 -0.40 -12.61 -7.20
CA PHE A 120 -1.18 -11.89 -6.21
C PHE A 120 -0.85 -10.41 -6.22
N LEU A 121 -1.84 -9.57 -5.91
CA LEU A 121 -1.68 -8.15 -5.67
C LEU A 121 -1.82 -7.88 -4.18
N TYR A 122 -0.73 -7.42 -3.58
CA TYR A 122 -0.70 -6.93 -2.22
C TYR A 122 -1.02 -5.45 -2.22
N SER A 123 -2.13 -5.06 -1.61
CA SER A 123 -2.48 -3.67 -1.36
C SER A 123 -1.92 -3.25 -0.02
N LEU A 124 -1.17 -2.16 0.03
CA LEU A 124 -0.60 -1.58 1.24
C LEU A 124 -1.09 -0.15 1.43
N ILE A 125 -1.25 0.24 2.69
CA ILE A 125 -1.58 1.60 3.10
C ILE A 125 -0.57 2.09 4.14
N ALA A 126 -0.16 3.35 4.04
CA ALA A 126 0.68 4.00 5.02
C ALA A 126 -0.18 4.57 6.15
N GLU A 127 0.03 4.06 7.36
CA GLU A 127 -0.62 4.48 8.61
C GLU A 127 0.46 4.84 9.62
N ASP A 128 0.40 6.03 10.19
CA ASP A 128 1.36 6.51 11.21
C ASP A 128 2.85 6.36 10.80
N GLY A 129 3.14 6.53 9.51
CA GLY A 129 4.49 6.40 8.96
C GLY A 129 4.96 4.96 8.72
N LEU A 130 4.10 3.97 8.92
CA LEU A 130 4.36 2.54 8.67
C LEU A 130 3.46 2.01 7.57
N TRP A 131 3.99 1.13 6.72
CA TRP A 131 3.21 0.43 5.72
C TRP A 131 2.52 -0.79 6.34
N LYS A 132 1.24 -0.96 6.02
CA LYS A 132 0.36 -2.01 6.56
C LYS A 132 -0.31 -2.77 5.43
N ILE A 133 -0.55 -4.06 5.63
CA ILE A 133 -1.24 -4.89 4.64
C ILE A 133 -2.73 -4.55 4.67
N ASN A 134 -3.21 -3.97 3.57
CA ASN A 134 -4.61 -3.59 3.42
C ASN A 134 -5.44 -4.67 2.71
N GLY A 135 -4.80 -5.54 1.91
CA GLY A 135 -5.47 -6.63 1.24
C GLY A 135 -4.51 -7.48 0.40
N VAL A 136 -4.93 -8.71 0.12
CA VAL A 136 -4.23 -9.66 -0.77
C VAL A 136 -5.27 -10.28 -1.68
N GLU A 137 -5.07 -10.12 -2.99
CA GLU A 137 -6.03 -10.58 -3.99
C GLU A 137 -5.31 -11.40 -5.07
N PRO A 138 -5.84 -12.57 -5.46
CA PRO A 138 -5.30 -13.30 -6.60
C PRO A 138 -5.56 -12.50 -7.88
N MET A 139 -4.51 -12.30 -8.67
CA MET A 139 -4.63 -11.76 -10.00
C MET A 139 -5.03 -12.89 -10.93
N GLN A 140 -6.30 -12.87 -11.37
CA GLN A 140 -6.75 -13.80 -12.39
C GLN A 140 -5.87 -13.62 -13.63
N PRO A 141 -5.38 -14.72 -14.24
CA PRO A 141 -4.75 -14.64 -15.55
C PRO A 141 -5.76 -13.98 -16.48
N THR A 142 -5.47 -12.77 -16.96
CA THR A 142 -6.28 -12.22 -18.04
C THR A 142 -6.15 -13.22 -19.18
N ALA A 143 -7.25 -13.81 -19.63
CA ALA A 143 -7.28 -14.66 -20.82
C ALA A 143 -6.86 -13.81 -22.03
N ARG A 144 -5.55 -13.60 -22.17
CA ARG A 144 -4.96 -12.79 -23.24
C ARG A 144 -4.69 -13.74 -24.40
N GLY A 145 -5.73 -13.90 -25.23
CA GLY A 145 -5.67 -14.13 -26.67
C GLY A 145 -4.84 -15.31 -27.14
N LEU A 146 -5.50 -16.46 -27.30
CA LEU A 146 -5.17 -17.37 -28.40
C LEU A 146 -5.63 -16.67 -29.70
N HIS A 147 -4.75 -15.86 -30.27
CA HIS A 147 -4.75 -15.56 -31.70
C HIS A 147 -3.39 -15.99 -32.22
N VAL A 148 -3.35 -17.25 -32.64
CA VAL A 148 -2.40 -17.73 -33.66
C VAL A 148 -2.97 -17.38 -35.02
#